data_AF-A0A4Y7U423-F1
#
_entry.id   AF-A0A4Y7U423-F1
#
_cell.length_a   1.000
_cell.length_b   1.000
_cell.length_c   1.000
_cell.angle_alpha   90.00
_cell.angle_beta   90.00
_cell.angle_gamma   90.00
#
_symmetry.space_group_name_H-M   'P 1'
#
loop_
_entity.id
_entity.type
_entity.pdbx_description
1 polymer ?
#
loop_
_entity_poly.entity_id
_entity_poly.type
_entity_poly.pdbx_seq_one_letter_code
_entity_poly.pdbx_strand_id
1 'polypeptide(L)'
;PCEDWSTMEKLAKEKEVVGIYISGHPLDDFRFEMKYFCNARLEALKSMELYVGKNLNFAGIINNVQHRVAKNGKGWAVFNLEGYDESYEFKIFGEEYLKFRHFLIQNNFAF
;
A
#
# COMPACT_ATOMS: atom_id res chain seq x y z
N PRO A 1 25.87 3.07 -26.48
CA PRO A 1 24.57 3.69 -26.13
C PRO A 1 24.09 3.07 -24.82
N CYS A 2 24.09 3.85 -23.75
CA CYS A 2 23.62 3.39 -22.44
C CYS A 2 22.10 3.28 -22.49
N GLU A 3 21.53 2.14 -22.08
CA GLU A 3 20.09 1.96 -21.98
C GLU A 3 19.51 2.93 -20.94
N ASP A 4 18.50 3.68 -21.34
CA ASP A 4 17.75 4.56 -20.45
C ASP A 4 17.07 3.72 -19.38
N TRP A 5 17.30 4.07 -18.11
CA TRP A 5 16.74 3.31 -17.01
C TRP A 5 15.22 3.41 -17.04
N SER A 6 14.58 2.32 -16.62
CA SER A 6 13.14 2.29 -16.49
C SER A 6 12.68 3.33 -15.46
N THR A 7 11.52 3.95 -15.69
CA THR A 7 10.96 5.03 -14.85
C THR A 7 10.87 4.62 -13.37
N MET A 8 10.60 3.33 -13.12
CA MET A 8 10.46 2.77 -11.78
C MET A 8 11.80 2.71 -11.02
N GLU A 9 12.91 2.43 -11.70
CA GLU A 9 14.25 2.37 -11.10
C GLU A 9 14.80 3.77 -10.78
N LYS A 10 14.52 4.77 -11.62
CA LYS A 10 14.90 6.16 -11.35
C LYS A 10 14.19 6.69 -10.10
N LEU A 11 12.87 6.46 -10.00
CA LEU A 11 12.05 6.91 -8.86
C LEU A 11 12.45 6.23 -7.53
N ALA A 12 12.76 4.93 -7.57
CA ALA A 12 13.22 4.20 -6.38
C ALA A 12 14.55 4.75 -5.83
N LYS A 13 15.50 5.12 -6.72
CA LYS A 13 16.77 5.74 -6.28
C LYS A 13 16.61 7.19 -5.82
N GLU A 14 15.69 7.97 -6.39
CA GLU A 14 15.37 9.31 -5.87
C GLU A 14 14.86 9.24 -4.42
N LYS A 15 13.98 8.27 -4.10
CA LYS A 15 13.50 8.06 -2.72
C LYS A 15 14.64 7.68 -1.77
N GLU A 16 15.57 6.84 -2.20
CA GLU A 16 16.71 6.42 -1.38
C GLU A 16 17.66 7.58 -1.03
N VAL A 17 17.81 8.56 -1.93
CA VAL A 17 18.75 9.68 -1.76
C VAL A 17 18.10 10.89 -1.08
N VAL A 18 16.80 11.15 -1.31
CA VAL A 18 16.13 12.39 -0.88
C VAL A 18 15.05 12.15 0.18
N GLY A 19 14.53 10.93 0.30
CA GLY A 19 13.48 10.57 1.27
C GLY A 19 12.07 11.00 0.89
N ILE A 20 11.90 11.75 -0.21
CA ILE A 20 10.61 12.20 -0.75
C ILE A 20 10.61 12.14 -2.29
N TYR A 21 9.44 11.97 -2.91
CA TYR A 21 9.28 12.02 -4.36
C TYR A 21 9.04 13.46 -4.82
N ILE A 22 10.01 14.07 -5.55
CA ILE A 22 9.93 15.48 -5.98
C ILE A 22 9.30 15.62 -7.38
N SER A 23 9.50 14.63 -8.25
CA SER A 23 9.16 14.73 -9.68
C SER A 23 7.82 14.06 -10.06
N GLY A 24 7.24 13.26 -9.17
CA GLY A 24 5.97 12.54 -9.37
C GLY A 24 5.76 11.46 -8.31
N HIS A 25 4.53 11.29 -7.80
CA HIS A 25 4.24 10.21 -6.85
C HIS A 25 4.17 8.89 -7.63
N PRO A 26 4.69 7.76 -7.14
CA PRO A 26 4.45 6.45 -7.76
C PRO A 26 2.96 6.05 -7.82
N LEU A 27 2.09 6.84 -7.19
CA LEU A 27 0.64 6.69 -7.26
C LEU A 27 0.03 7.52 -8.40
N ASP A 28 0.76 8.42 -9.06
CA ASP A 28 0.26 9.26 -10.16
C ASP A 28 -0.11 8.43 -11.39
N ASP A 29 0.66 7.38 -11.69
CA ASP A 29 0.32 6.42 -12.76
C ASP A 29 -1.02 5.70 -12.50
N PHE A 30 -1.39 5.54 -11.23
CA PHE A 30 -2.62 4.88 -10.78
C PHE A 30 -3.70 5.89 -10.34
N ARG A 31 -3.47 7.19 -10.54
CA ARG A 31 -4.39 8.25 -10.09
C ARG A 31 -5.78 8.09 -10.68
N PHE A 32 -5.87 7.55 -11.89
CA PHE A 32 -7.14 7.25 -12.54
C PHE A 32 -7.85 6.10 -11.82
N GLU A 33 -7.22 4.94 -11.65
CA GLU A 33 -7.82 3.84 -10.89
C GLU A 33 -8.19 4.24 -9.46
N MET A 34 -7.31 4.96 -8.75
CA MET A 34 -7.61 5.44 -7.41
C MET A 34 -8.85 6.34 -7.37
N LYS A 35 -9.04 7.19 -8.38
CA LYS A 35 -10.20 8.10 -8.46
C LYS A 35 -11.51 7.35 -8.70
N TYR A 36 -11.49 6.23 -9.42
CA TYR A 36 -12.69 5.49 -9.80
C TYR A 36 -12.99 4.28 -8.91
N PHE A 37 -11.98 3.65 -8.32
CA PHE A 37 -12.12 2.46 -7.48
C PHE A 37 -12.08 2.76 -5.98
N CYS A 38 -11.34 3.79 -5.55
CA CYS A 38 -11.30 4.18 -4.15
C CYS A 38 -12.43 5.15 -3.83
N ASN A 39 -13.21 4.81 -2.80
CA ASN A 39 -14.32 5.63 -2.34
C ASN A 39 -13.95 6.49 -1.11
N ALA A 40 -12.78 6.26 -0.53
CA ALA A 40 -12.30 6.95 0.66
C ALA A 40 -10.78 7.13 0.62
N ARG A 41 -10.29 8.11 1.40
CA ARG A 41 -8.86 8.36 1.63
C ARG A 41 -8.42 7.71 2.93
N LEU A 42 -7.13 7.39 3.05
CA LEU A 42 -6.56 6.84 4.28
C LEU A 42 -6.91 7.66 5.53
N GLU A 43 -7.09 8.98 5.41
CA GLU A 43 -7.59 9.86 6.48
C GLU A 43 -8.89 9.38 7.12
N ALA A 44 -9.80 8.80 6.33
CA ALA A 44 -11.08 8.29 6.81
C ALA A 44 -10.91 7.16 7.84
N LEU A 45 -9.77 6.45 7.83
CA LEU A 45 -9.45 5.42 8.80
C LEU A 45 -9.11 5.99 10.19
N LYS A 46 -8.72 7.28 10.28
CA LYS A 46 -8.57 7.98 11.57
C LYS A 46 -9.92 8.22 12.24
N SER A 47 -11.00 8.33 11.47
CA SER A 47 -12.37 8.52 11.96
C SER A 47 -13.28 7.35 11.57
N MET A 48 -12.81 6.13 11.83
CA MET A 48 -13.48 4.88 11.45
C MET A 48 -14.92 4.76 12.00
N GLU A 49 -15.21 5.41 13.14
CA GLU A 49 -16.52 5.44 13.79
C GLU A 49 -17.63 5.98 12.87
N LEU A 50 -17.30 6.91 11.97
CA LEU A 50 -18.25 7.52 11.02
C LEU A 50 -18.59 6.61 9.83
N TYR A 51 -17.82 5.52 9.65
CA TYR A 51 -17.91 4.63 8.50
C TYR A 51 -18.22 3.19 8.89
N VAL A 52 -18.63 2.95 10.14
CA VAL A 52 -19.08 1.64 10.61
C VAL A 52 -20.26 1.15 9.74
N GLY A 53 -20.12 -0.05 9.17
CA GLY A 53 -21.13 -0.65 8.28
C GLY A 53 -21.06 -0.23 6.82
N LYS A 54 -20.09 0.61 6.42
CA LYS A 54 -19.83 0.98 5.02
C LYS A 54 -18.62 0.23 4.48
N ASN A 55 -18.69 -0.21 3.23
CA ASN A 55 -17.53 -0.73 2.52
C ASN A 55 -16.66 0.43 2.05
N LEU A 56 -15.41 0.45 2.49
CA LEU A 56 -14.43 1.46 2.10
C LEU A 56 -13.33 0.82 1.24
N ASN A 57 -13.03 1.46 0.12
CA ASN A 57 -11.99 1.05 -0.80
C ASN A 57 -10.90 2.11 -0.79
N PHE A 58 -9.67 1.68 -0.58
CA PHE A 58 -8.48 2.51 -0.54
C PHE A 58 -7.39 1.88 -1.41
N ALA A 59 -6.49 2.70 -1.93
CA ALA A 59 -5.31 2.23 -2.63
C ALA A 59 -4.11 3.03 -2.15
N GLY A 60 -2.95 2.41 -2.26
CA GLY A 60 -1.69 2.94 -1.77
C GLY A 60 -0.57 1.97 -2.07
N ILE A 61 0.63 2.34 -1.62
CA ILE A 61 1.83 1.53 -1.76
C ILE A 61 1.99 0.70 -0.50
N ILE A 62 2.13 -0.62 -0.66
CA ILE A 62 2.41 -1.51 0.45
C ILE A 62 3.89 -1.44 0.82
N ASN A 63 4.15 -0.99 2.04
CA ASN A 63 5.47 -0.93 2.66
C ASN A 63 5.51 -1.78 3.94
N ASN A 64 6.72 -2.17 4.36
CA ASN A 64 6.98 -2.81 5.65
C ASN A 64 6.11 -4.06 5.95
N VAL A 65 6.03 -4.99 4.99
CA VAL A 65 5.27 -6.24 5.18
C VAL A 65 6.00 -7.16 6.15
N GLN A 66 5.31 -7.56 7.20
CA GLN A 66 5.80 -8.50 8.22
C GLN A 66 4.87 -9.71 8.28
N HIS A 67 5.33 -10.83 7.74
CA HIS A 67 4.64 -12.11 7.88
C HIS A 67 4.95 -12.74 9.25
N ARG A 68 3.91 -13.13 9.97
CA ARG A 68 3.99 -13.72 11.31
C ARG A 68 3.10 -14.96 11.39
N VAL A 69 3.36 -15.81 12.37
CA VAL A 69 2.56 -17.00 12.66
C VAL A 69 2.07 -16.89 14.10
N ALA A 70 0.76 -17.00 14.30
CA ALA A 70 0.16 -16.99 15.62
C ALA A 70 0.41 -18.33 16.33
N LYS A 71 0.24 -18.36 17.66
CA LYS A 71 0.47 -19.55 18.49
C LYS A 71 -0.41 -20.76 18.10
N ASN A 72 -1.53 -20.51 17.43
CA ASN A 72 -2.44 -21.53 16.90
C ASN A 72 -2.04 -22.04 15.49
N GLY A 73 -0.86 -21.67 14.99
CA GLY A 73 -0.37 -22.05 13.67
C GLY A 73 -0.96 -21.23 12.51
N LYS A 74 -1.92 -20.32 12.76
CA LYS A 74 -2.48 -19.47 11.70
C LYS A 74 -1.52 -18.34 11.35
N GLY A 75 -1.20 -18.21 10.06
CA GLY A 75 -0.43 -17.08 9.55
C GLY A 75 -1.22 -15.78 9.60
N TRP A 76 -0.52 -14.68 9.81
CA TRP A 76 -1.04 -13.32 9.71
C TRP A 76 0.06 -12.39 9.21
N ALA A 77 -0.31 -11.22 8.71
CA ALA A 77 0.68 -10.22 8.34
C ALA A 77 0.28 -8.84 8.84
N VAL A 78 1.30 -8.03 9.09
CA VAL A 78 1.18 -6.58 9.29
C VAL A 78 1.83 -5.91 8.11
N PHE A 79 1.19 -4.88 7.56
CA PHE A 79 1.77 -4.10 6.48
C PHE A 79 1.33 -2.65 6.61
N ASN A 80 2.15 -1.73 6.13
CA ASN A 80 1.81 -0.32 6.07
C ASN A 80 1.33 0.02 4.65
N LEU A 81 0.17 0.65 4.54
CA LEU A 81 -0.32 1.20 3.29
C LEU A 81 -0.05 2.70 3.27
N GLU A 82 0.79 3.14 2.34
CA GLU A 82 1.21 4.53 2.15
C GLU A 82 0.40 5.16 1.00
N GLY A 83 -0.39 6.18 1.31
CA GLY A 83 -1.07 7.03 0.34
C GLY A 83 -0.26 8.28 0.02
N TYR A 84 -0.91 9.28 -0.58
CA TYR A 84 -0.28 10.56 -0.96
C TYR A 84 0.19 11.39 0.23
N ASP A 85 -0.65 11.50 1.27
CA ASP A 85 -0.39 12.38 2.42
C ASP A 85 -0.28 11.60 3.75
N GLU A 86 -0.71 10.33 3.76
CA GLU A 86 -0.86 9.55 4.98
C GLU A 86 -0.51 8.08 4.80
N SER A 87 -0.08 7.46 5.88
CA SER A 87 0.18 6.02 5.96
C SER A 87 -0.64 5.39 7.08
N TYR A 88 -1.13 4.16 6.87
CA TYR A 88 -1.87 3.41 7.89
C TYR A 88 -1.35 1.97 8.02
N GLU A 89 -1.23 1.48 9.26
CA GLU A 89 -0.84 0.08 9.54
C GLU A 89 -2.06 -0.83 9.50
N PHE A 90 -2.05 -1.77 8.57
CA PHE A 90 -3.07 -2.81 8.44
C PHE A 90 -2.57 -4.15 8.98
N LYS A 91 -3.51 -4.93 9.51
CA LYS A 91 -3.28 -6.29 9.97
C LYS A 91 -4.28 -7.21 9.32
N ILE A 92 -3.78 -8.25 8.67
CA ILE A 92 -4.57 -9.24 7.96
C ILE A 92 -4.35 -10.61 8.58
N PHE A 93 -5.44 -11.35 8.81
CA PHE A 93 -5.44 -12.60 9.55
C PHE A 93 -6.20 -13.69 8.81
N GLY A 94 -5.98 -14.96 9.20
CA GLY A 94 -6.85 -16.07 8.80
C GLY A 94 -6.84 -16.37 7.31
N GLU A 95 -8.03 -16.61 6.74
CA GLU A 95 -8.18 -16.99 5.35
C GLU A 95 -7.88 -15.84 4.38
N GLU A 96 -8.19 -14.60 4.77
CA GLU A 96 -7.85 -13.41 3.98
C GLU A 96 -6.34 -13.29 3.83
N TYR A 97 -5.59 -13.54 4.90
CA TYR A 97 -4.13 -13.57 4.80
C TYR A 97 -3.67 -14.63 3.81
N LEU A 98 -4.18 -15.86 3.86
CA LEU A 98 -3.78 -16.91 2.93
C LEU A 98 -4.12 -16.56 1.48
N LYS A 99 -5.29 -15.94 1.25
CA LYS A 99 -5.74 -15.50 -0.07
C LYS A 99 -4.89 -14.37 -0.63
N PHE A 100 -4.56 -13.37 0.18
CA PHE A 100 -3.86 -12.16 -0.27
C PHE A 100 -2.35 -12.16 0.00
N ARG A 101 -1.81 -13.22 0.62
CA ARG A 101 -0.39 -13.34 0.97
C ARG A 101 0.55 -13.02 -0.20
N HIS A 102 0.19 -13.45 -1.41
CA HIS A 102 1.00 -13.25 -2.60
C HIS A 102 0.95 -11.81 -3.15
N PHE A 103 -0.04 -11.01 -2.74
CA PHE A 103 -0.09 -9.58 -3.05
C PHE A 103 0.67 -8.73 -2.02
N LEU A 104 0.85 -9.24 -0.79
CA LEU A 104 1.59 -8.60 0.29
C LEU A 104 3.10 -8.74 0.08
N ILE A 105 3.63 -8.11 -0.96
CA ILE A 105 5.06 -8.06 -1.26
C ILE A 105 5.50 -6.60 -1.12
N GLN A 106 6.70 -6.39 -0.57
CA GLN A 106 7.28 -5.06 -0.45
C GLN A 106 7.47 -4.45 -1.84
N ASN A 107 7.08 -3.18 -2.02
CA ASN A 107 7.05 -2.48 -3.31
C ASN A 107 6.07 -3.07 -4.34
N ASN A 108 5.09 -3.86 -3.90
CA ASN A 108 4.00 -4.31 -4.75
C ASN A 108 2.77 -3.40 -4.58
N PHE A 109 2.15 -3.06 -5.70
CA PHE A 109 0.93 -2.26 -5.71
C PHE A 109 -0.27 -3.17 -5.49
N ALA A 110 -1.17 -2.80 -4.58
CA ALA A 110 -2.39 -3.55 -4.29
C ALA A 110 -3.63 -2.68 -4.49
N PHE A 111 -4.65 -3.27 -5.11
CA PHE A 111 -5.98 -2.72 -5.37
C PHE A 111 -7.05 -3.49 -4.59
#